data_AF-A6RFS7-F1
#
_entry.id   AF-A6RFS7-F1
#
_cell.length_a   1.000
_cell.length_b   1.000
_cell.length_c   1.000
_cell.angle_alpha   90.00
_cell.angle_beta   90.00
_cell.angle_gamma   90.00
#
_symmetry.space_group_name_H-M   'P 1'
#
loop_
_entity.id
_entity.type
_entity.pdbx_description
1 polymer ?
#
loop_
_entity_poly.entity_id
_entity_poly.type
_entity_poly.pdbx_seq_one_letter_code
_entity_poly.pdbx_strand_id
1 'polypeptide(L)'
;MVRLTSNPAATSSASAALRSLSTLTFASRSAKPTVLLSSSVARLLSLSTVTSLRSNARRSISGLSLSARIHGRSHCLNRAAVYQDICETLGTRGFATTSAMMASRTETDAFGEIQVPADKYWGAQTQRSLTNFDINQPQDRIPPAIVRAFGILKGAAATVNMRYGLDPTIGKAIQQAAAEVASLKLIDHFPLVVWQTGSGTQSNMNANEVISNRAIEILGGTMGTKKPVHPNDHVNMSASSNDSFPTVMHIAAVLELEESLLPSLTSLRNALQRKVEQFEKIIKIGRTHLQDATPLTLGQEFSGYVAQLDRGIERVQNILPHLRYLAQGGTAVGTGLNTFKGFDKAIAEEVTNMTGTEFKTAPNKFEVLAAHDAVVEASGALNTLSCSLFKIAQDIRFLGSGPRCGLGELMLPENEPGSSIMPGKLRSLMLVTCLNPVIGYDMASAVAKNAHKKGLTLKQSAMELKALTEEEFDTHVRPELMISPKERK
;
A
#
# COMPACT_ATOMS: atom_id res chain seq x y z
N MET A 1 -6.84 37.62 -19.62
CA MET A 1 -7.95 38.08 -20.49
C MET A 1 -7.40 38.21 -21.90
N VAL A 2 -7.70 37.28 -22.81
CA VAL A 2 -7.12 37.25 -24.16
C VAL A 2 -8.27 37.21 -25.17
N ARG A 3 -8.32 38.19 -26.08
CA ARG A 3 -9.26 38.21 -27.20
C ARG A 3 -8.68 37.39 -28.35
N LEU A 4 -9.49 36.52 -28.94
CA LEU A 4 -9.22 35.99 -30.27
C LEU A 4 -9.90 36.91 -31.30
N THR A 5 -9.10 37.48 -32.21
CA THR A 5 -9.59 38.15 -33.41
C THR A 5 -9.00 37.44 -34.62
N SER A 6 -9.83 36.70 -35.33
CA SER A 6 -9.52 36.15 -36.65
C SER A 6 -9.66 37.23 -37.72
N ASN A 7 -8.77 37.26 -38.72
CA ASN A 7 -9.10 37.81 -40.02
C ASN A 7 -8.34 37.05 -41.15
N PRO A 8 -8.91 36.84 -42.35
CA PRO A 8 -8.39 35.89 -43.35
C PRO A 8 -7.90 36.51 -44.67
N ALA A 9 -7.09 35.76 -45.43
CA ALA A 9 -6.91 35.81 -46.90
C ALA A 9 -6.04 34.58 -47.31
N ALA A 10 -6.53 33.61 -48.10
CA ALA A 10 -6.61 33.58 -49.59
C ALA A 10 -5.24 33.24 -50.25
N THR A 11 -5.08 32.34 -51.25
CA THR A 11 -6.00 31.59 -52.13
C THR A 11 -5.41 30.27 -52.68
N SER A 12 -6.33 29.39 -53.12
CA SER A 12 -6.27 28.41 -54.24
C SER A 12 -6.11 26.92 -53.84
N SER A 13 -6.77 25.94 -54.48
CA SER A 13 -7.55 25.92 -55.74
C SER A 13 -8.67 24.84 -55.75
N ALA A 14 -9.46 24.78 -56.84
CA ALA A 14 -10.32 23.66 -57.30
C ALA A 14 -11.66 23.31 -56.58
N SER A 15 -12.75 23.87 -57.10
CA SER A 15 -13.94 23.17 -57.67
C SER A 15 -13.84 21.63 -57.78
N ALA A 16 -14.86 20.78 -57.58
CA ALA A 16 -16.29 20.89 -57.19
C ALA A 16 -16.74 19.46 -56.71
N ALA A 17 -17.94 19.11 -56.23
CA ALA A 17 -19.29 19.64 -56.43
C ALA A 17 -20.28 19.20 -55.33
N LEU A 18 -21.37 19.97 -55.16
CA LEU A 18 -22.79 19.63 -54.89
C LEU A 18 -23.18 18.26 -54.24
N ARG A 19 -24.26 18.10 -53.45
CA ARG A 19 -25.25 18.97 -52.77
C ARG A 19 -26.17 18.05 -51.92
N SER A 20 -26.61 18.50 -50.74
CA SER A 20 -28.04 18.50 -50.36
C SER A 20 -28.27 19.24 -49.04
N LEU A 21 -29.02 20.35 -49.11
CA LEU A 21 -29.83 20.83 -47.99
C LEU A 21 -31.13 19.96 -47.99
N SER A 22 -32.01 19.94 -46.98
CA SER A 22 -32.57 21.10 -46.28
C SER A 22 -33.55 20.72 -45.15
N THR A 23 -33.79 21.68 -44.24
CA THR A 23 -35.06 21.91 -43.49
C THR A 23 -35.54 20.85 -42.48
N LEU A 24 -36.32 21.16 -41.42
CA LEU A 24 -37.13 22.35 -41.07
C LEU A 24 -37.23 22.54 -39.53
N THR A 25 -37.81 23.65 -39.06
CA THR A 25 -37.80 24.15 -37.66
C THR A 25 -39.20 24.38 -37.05
N PHE A 26 -39.25 24.64 -35.72
CA PHE A 26 -40.38 25.19 -34.92
C PHE A 26 -41.62 24.27 -34.69
N ALA A 27 -42.34 24.24 -33.56
CA ALA A 27 -42.70 25.29 -32.57
C ALA A 27 -43.18 24.70 -31.21
N SER A 28 -43.69 25.55 -30.30
CA SER A 28 -44.09 25.23 -28.91
C SER A 28 -45.58 25.46 -28.62
N ARG A 29 -46.19 24.74 -27.65
CA ARG A 29 -46.89 25.30 -26.44
C ARG A 29 -47.67 24.28 -25.57
N SER A 30 -47.64 24.57 -24.26
CA SER A 30 -48.52 24.23 -23.12
C SER A 30 -49.80 23.36 -23.27
N ALA A 31 -49.96 22.38 -22.34
CA ALA A 31 -51.16 22.20 -21.48
C ALA A 31 -50.91 21.24 -20.29
N LYS A 32 -51.71 21.39 -19.22
CA LYS A 32 -51.87 20.60 -17.97
C LYS A 32 -53.33 20.87 -17.46
N PRO A 33 -53.91 20.25 -16.41
CA PRO A 33 -53.62 19.00 -15.67
C PRO A 33 -54.87 18.12 -15.29
N THR A 34 -54.64 16.88 -14.80
CA THR A 34 -55.53 16.15 -13.83
C THR A 34 -54.68 15.02 -13.20
N VAL A 35 -54.28 14.98 -11.91
CA VAL A 35 -54.95 14.94 -10.59
C VAL A 35 -55.46 13.54 -10.17
N LEU A 36 -54.69 12.88 -9.28
CA LEU A 36 -55.08 12.00 -8.16
C LEU A 36 -53.78 11.65 -7.39
N LEU A 37 -53.33 12.31 -6.31
CA LEU A 37 -53.83 12.43 -4.91
C LEU A 37 -53.76 11.16 -4.04
N SER A 38 -52.61 10.97 -3.38
CA SER A 38 -52.47 10.97 -1.90
C SER A 38 -50.97 11.20 -1.56
N SER A 39 -50.52 12.28 -0.89
CA SER A 39 -50.66 12.65 0.53
C SER A 39 -50.10 11.58 1.48
N SER A 40 -49.11 11.85 2.36
CA SER A 40 -48.92 13.08 3.15
C SER A 40 -47.43 13.39 3.47
N VAL A 41 -46.96 14.63 3.21
CA VAL A 41 -46.74 15.76 4.17
C VAL A 41 -45.44 15.61 4.99
N ALA A 42 -44.34 16.32 4.64
CA ALA A 42 -43.93 17.67 5.10
C ALA A 42 -43.36 17.68 6.54
N ARG A 43 -42.50 18.59 7.05
CA ARG A 43 -41.94 19.93 6.73
C ARG A 43 -40.65 20.07 7.61
N LEU A 44 -39.73 21.05 7.56
CA LEU A 44 -39.51 22.32 6.84
C LEU A 44 -37.97 22.61 6.86
N LEU A 45 -37.45 23.53 6.03
CA LEU A 45 -36.11 24.13 6.18
C LEU A 45 -36.17 25.43 7.02
N SER A 46 -35.17 25.69 7.87
CA SER A 46 -34.78 27.08 8.19
C SER A 46 -33.33 27.17 8.70
N LEU A 47 -32.60 28.17 8.18
CA LEU A 47 -31.22 28.50 8.54
C LEU A 47 -31.11 29.02 9.99
N SER A 48 -29.92 28.94 10.59
CA SER A 48 -29.37 30.02 11.41
C SER A 48 -27.84 29.90 11.56
N THR A 49 -27.14 30.99 11.27
CA THR A 49 -25.70 31.18 11.46
C THR A 49 -25.39 31.52 12.92
N VAL A 50 -24.33 30.96 13.52
CA VAL A 50 -23.73 31.52 14.75
C VAL A 50 -22.19 31.48 14.69
N THR A 51 -21.59 32.55 15.19
CA THR A 51 -20.19 32.93 15.07
C THR A 51 -19.28 32.37 16.18
N SER A 52 -17.97 32.43 15.94
CA SER A 52 -16.87 32.21 16.89
C SER A 52 -17.03 32.92 18.25
N LEU A 53 -16.59 32.26 19.34
CA LEU A 53 -15.97 32.94 20.49
C LEU A 53 -15.04 32.00 21.29
N ARG A 54 -13.84 32.49 21.62
CA ARG A 54 -12.88 31.86 22.55
C ARG A 54 -13.31 32.10 24.01
N SER A 55 -12.98 31.20 24.93
CA SER A 55 -12.47 31.60 26.25
C SER A 55 -11.66 30.48 26.94
N ASN A 56 -10.67 30.88 27.73
CA ASN A 56 -9.85 30.00 28.57
C ASN A 56 -10.54 29.76 29.92
N ALA A 57 -10.39 28.56 30.50
CA ALA A 57 -10.45 28.39 31.95
C ALA A 57 -9.60 27.19 32.41
N ARG A 58 -8.47 27.47 33.08
CA ARG A 58 -7.83 26.49 33.99
C ARG A 58 -8.69 26.37 35.24
N ARG A 59 -8.86 25.16 35.79
CA ARG A 59 -8.98 24.95 37.24
C ARG A 59 -8.51 23.56 37.64
N SER A 60 -7.54 23.54 38.55
CA SER A 60 -7.24 22.41 39.42
C SER A 60 -8.26 22.39 40.57
N ILE A 61 -8.56 21.21 41.12
CA ILE A 61 -8.60 20.95 42.57
C ILE A 61 -8.63 19.43 42.82
N SER A 62 -8.07 19.04 43.96
CA SER A 62 -7.76 17.69 44.41
C SER A 62 -8.92 16.95 45.07
N GLY A 63 -8.94 15.62 44.87
CA GLY A 63 -9.00 14.62 45.95
C GLY A 63 -10.33 14.38 46.70
N LEU A 64 -10.73 13.11 46.76
CA LEU A 64 -11.33 12.49 47.96
C LEU A 64 -11.37 10.96 47.81
N SER A 65 -10.69 10.26 48.71
CA SER A 65 -10.86 8.82 48.93
C SER A 65 -11.89 8.60 50.03
N LEU A 66 -12.71 7.55 49.91
CA LEU A 66 -13.42 7.01 51.07
C LEU A 66 -13.47 5.48 51.01
N SER A 67 -13.23 4.86 52.17
CA SER A 67 -13.11 3.42 52.34
C SER A 67 -14.42 2.81 52.86
N ALA A 68 -14.73 1.59 52.45
CA ALA A 68 -15.72 0.74 53.10
C ALA A 68 -15.00 -0.47 53.73
N ARG A 69 -15.16 -0.66 55.05
CA ARG A 69 -14.75 -1.85 55.81
C ARG A 69 -15.98 -2.62 56.27
N ILE A 70 -15.84 -3.94 56.42
CA ILE A 70 -16.54 -4.91 57.32
C ILE A 70 -16.14 -6.31 56.81
N HIS A 71 -15.91 -7.39 57.57
CA HIS A 71 -15.38 -7.65 58.92
C HIS A 71 -14.90 -9.13 58.91
N GLY A 72 -13.94 -9.54 59.74
CA GLY A 72 -13.62 -10.97 59.92
C GLY A 72 -12.26 -11.25 60.57
N ARG A 73 -12.26 -11.68 61.84
CA ARG A 73 -11.06 -12.10 62.59
C ARG A 73 -10.78 -13.59 62.40
N SER A 74 -9.50 -13.98 62.39
CA SER A 74 -8.95 -15.07 63.23
C SER A 74 -7.41 -15.00 63.30
N HIS A 75 -6.84 -15.46 64.41
CA HIS A 75 -5.41 -15.39 64.73
C HIS A 75 -4.62 -16.58 64.15
N CYS A 76 -3.30 -16.42 63.92
CA CYS A 76 -2.24 -17.13 64.66
C CYS A 76 -0.79 -16.86 64.17
N LEU A 77 -0.05 -16.11 64.99
CA LEU A 77 1.37 -16.24 65.40
C LEU A 77 2.50 -16.62 64.40
N ASN A 78 3.45 -15.68 64.29
CA ASN A 78 4.91 -15.81 64.41
C ASN A 78 5.69 -16.94 63.70
N ARG A 79 6.47 -16.54 62.68
CA ARG A 79 7.92 -16.84 62.56
C ARG A 79 8.62 -15.58 62.03
N ALA A 80 9.41 -14.91 62.87
CA ALA A 80 10.89 -14.93 62.84
C ALA A 80 11.44 -14.38 61.49
N ALA A 81 11.74 -13.09 61.35
CA ALA A 81 12.78 -12.30 62.03
C ALA A 81 14.22 -12.69 61.64
N VAL A 82 14.59 -12.45 60.37
CA VAL A 82 15.97 -12.21 59.88
C VAL A 82 15.86 -11.20 58.72
N TYR A 83 16.91 -10.42 58.44
CA TYR A 83 17.01 -9.36 57.42
C TYR A 83 16.27 -8.06 57.72
N GLN A 84 16.75 -7.35 58.73
CA GLN A 84 16.59 -5.90 58.82
C GLN A 84 17.93 -5.24 59.18
N ASP A 85 18.92 -5.45 58.32
CA ASP A 85 20.15 -4.65 58.26
C ASP A 85 20.70 -4.72 56.82
N ILE A 86 21.55 -3.76 56.42
CA ILE A 86 21.93 -3.46 55.01
C ILE A 86 20.84 -2.71 54.22
N CYS A 87 20.52 -1.47 54.63
CA CYS A 87 19.79 -0.50 53.79
C CYS A 87 20.34 0.95 53.81
N GLU A 88 21.52 1.20 54.37
CA GLU A 88 22.10 2.56 54.49
C GLU A 88 23.46 2.76 53.79
N THR A 89 23.67 2.18 52.59
CA THR A 89 24.79 2.63 51.72
C THR A 89 24.59 2.39 50.21
N LEU A 90 23.42 2.72 49.68
CA LEU A 90 23.21 2.77 48.22
C LEU A 90 22.79 4.18 47.81
N GLY A 91 23.78 5.03 47.54
CA GLY A 91 23.57 6.33 46.93
C GLY A 91 22.82 6.17 45.62
N THR A 92 21.75 6.93 45.44
CA THR A 92 20.89 6.93 44.26
C THR A 92 21.68 7.34 43.01
N ARG A 93 22.31 6.36 42.36
CA ARG A 93 22.76 6.50 40.97
C ARG A 93 21.52 6.62 40.10
N GLY A 94 21.04 7.84 39.93
CA GLY A 94 20.10 8.14 38.87
C GLY A 94 20.74 7.69 37.56
N PHE A 95 20.12 6.74 36.88
CA PHE A 95 20.44 6.45 35.48
C PHE A 95 19.99 7.66 34.67
N ALA A 96 20.86 8.66 34.62
CA ALA A 96 20.85 9.64 33.56
C ALA A 96 21.14 8.87 32.27
N THR A 97 20.08 8.45 31.59
CA THR A 97 20.13 8.34 30.13
C THR A 97 20.45 9.74 29.62
N THR A 98 21.75 10.04 29.51
CA THR A 98 22.23 11.06 28.59
C THR A 98 21.68 10.65 27.24
N SER A 99 20.56 11.28 26.85
CA SER A 99 20.15 11.32 25.46
C SER A 99 21.32 11.96 24.74
N ALA A 100 22.15 11.11 24.11
CA ALA A 100 23.29 11.59 23.34
C ALA A 100 22.68 12.50 22.29
N MET A 101 22.92 13.81 22.40
CA MET A 101 22.48 14.74 21.37
C MET A 101 23.15 14.25 20.09
N MET A 102 22.33 13.74 19.17
CA MET A 102 22.76 13.33 17.85
C MET A 102 23.58 14.49 17.29
N ALA A 103 24.86 14.24 16.99
CA ALA A 103 25.73 15.27 16.46
C ALA A 103 25.03 15.89 15.24
N SER A 104 24.95 17.22 15.18
CA SER A 104 24.32 17.93 14.07
C SER A 104 25.36 18.65 13.23
N ARG A 105 25.03 18.89 11.96
CA ARG A 105 25.73 19.85 11.11
C ARG A 105 24.78 20.96 10.71
N THR A 106 25.32 22.16 10.53
CA THR A 106 24.60 23.28 9.95
C THR A 106 24.56 23.12 8.43
N GLU A 107 23.36 23.15 7.85
CA GLU A 107 23.12 23.25 6.41
C GLU A 107 22.38 24.54 6.09
N THR A 108 22.57 25.06 4.87
CA THR A 108 21.92 26.28 4.38
C THR A 108 21.06 26.02 3.15
N ASP A 109 19.96 26.78 3.04
CA ASP A 109 19.18 26.97 1.82
C ASP A 109 18.76 28.45 1.68
N ALA A 110 17.85 28.76 0.75
CA ALA A 110 17.36 30.12 0.53
C ALA A 110 16.61 30.74 1.73
N PHE A 111 16.22 29.93 2.72
CA PHE A 111 15.57 30.38 3.97
C PHE A 111 16.55 30.46 5.15
N GLY A 112 17.86 30.33 4.89
CA GLY A 112 18.92 30.46 5.88
C GLY A 112 19.43 29.12 6.40
N GLU A 113 19.96 29.12 7.62
CA GLU A 113 20.52 27.94 8.28
C GLU A 113 19.45 27.00 8.87
N ILE A 114 19.80 25.72 9.02
CA ILE A 114 19.07 24.71 9.79
C ILE A 114 20.03 23.61 10.27
N GLN A 115 19.74 23.04 11.44
CA GLN A 115 20.50 21.90 11.99
C GLN A 115 19.97 20.58 11.42
N VAL A 116 20.88 19.76 10.90
CA VAL A 116 20.60 18.46 10.27
C VAL A 116 21.42 17.37 11.01
N PRO A 117 20.90 16.16 11.27
CA PRO A 117 21.69 15.08 11.87
C PRO A 117 22.95 14.78 11.05
N ALA A 118 24.11 14.68 11.70
CA ALA A 118 25.40 14.50 11.05
C ALA A 118 25.56 13.11 10.40
N ASP A 119 24.79 12.11 10.84
CA ASP A 119 24.74 10.75 10.29
C ASP A 119 23.83 10.62 9.05
N LYS A 120 23.23 11.72 8.55
CA LYS A 120 22.23 11.69 7.47
C LYS A 120 22.63 12.55 6.26
N TYR A 121 22.68 11.93 5.07
CA TYR A 121 23.05 12.62 3.83
C TYR A 121 22.02 13.67 3.33
N TRP A 122 20.76 13.68 3.81
CA TRP A 122 19.80 14.72 3.40
C TRP A 122 20.23 16.10 3.91
N GLY A 123 19.77 17.18 3.29
CA GLY A 123 20.21 18.54 3.58
C GLY A 123 19.12 19.44 4.16
N ALA A 124 19.30 20.76 4.00
CA ALA A 124 18.42 21.78 4.57
C ALA A 124 16.97 21.65 4.11
N GLN A 125 16.71 21.41 2.82
CA GLN A 125 15.35 21.39 2.29
C GLN A 125 14.57 20.16 2.76
N THR A 126 15.24 19.00 2.82
CA THR A 126 14.63 17.79 3.42
C THR A 126 14.33 18.02 4.90
N GLN A 127 15.25 18.62 5.65
CA GLN A 127 15.06 18.89 7.07
C GLN A 127 13.90 19.88 7.34
N ARG A 128 13.74 20.92 6.51
CA ARG A 128 12.57 21.81 6.58
C ARG A 128 11.28 21.08 6.19
N SER A 129 11.33 20.23 5.17
CA SER A 129 10.17 19.46 4.72
C SER A 129 9.66 18.49 5.79
N LEU A 130 10.56 17.86 6.56
CA LEU A 130 10.18 17.02 7.70
C LEU A 130 9.39 17.80 8.76
N THR A 131 9.83 19.01 9.10
CA THR A 131 9.16 19.86 10.09
C THR A 131 7.82 20.40 9.58
N ASN A 132 7.71 20.68 8.29
CA ASN A 132 6.52 21.28 7.69
C ASN A 132 5.43 20.25 7.34
N PHE A 133 5.79 18.98 7.14
CA PHE A 133 4.89 17.90 6.68
C PHE A 133 4.97 16.69 7.62
N ASP A 134 4.75 16.92 8.91
CA ASP A 134 4.63 15.87 9.92
C ASP A 134 3.24 15.22 9.89
N ILE A 135 3.03 14.34 8.90
CA ILE A 135 1.73 13.71 8.61
C ILE A 135 1.91 12.19 8.47
N ASN A 136 1.26 11.43 9.36
CA ASN A 136 1.22 9.96 9.37
C ASN A 136 2.59 9.26 9.20
N GLN A 137 3.61 9.76 9.90
CA GLN A 137 4.94 9.16 9.93
C GLN A 137 5.07 8.05 10.99
N PRO A 138 5.82 6.97 10.69
CA PRO A 138 6.59 6.70 9.47
C PRO A 138 5.79 5.98 8.36
N GLN A 139 4.49 5.76 8.51
CA GLN A 139 3.68 4.89 7.65
C GLN A 139 3.59 5.39 6.20
N ASP A 140 3.27 6.66 5.99
CA ASP A 140 3.03 7.23 4.65
C ASP A 140 4.30 7.88 4.06
N ARG A 141 5.47 7.26 4.29
CA ARG A 141 6.72 7.67 3.64
C ARG A 141 6.66 7.44 2.12
N ILE A 142 7.45 8.20 1.38
CA ILE A 142 7.61 8.04 -0.07
C ILE A 142 8.01 6.58 -0.37
N PRO A 143 7.31 5.87 -1.27
CA PRO A 143 7.56 4.45 -1.51
C PRO A 143 9.00 4.16 -1.95
N PRO A 144 9.61 3.04 -1.51
CA PRO A 144 10.96 2.65 -1.94
C PRO A 144 11.13 2.57 -3.46
N ALA A 145 10.09 2.18 -4.21
CA ALA A 145 10.12 2.18 -5.68
C ALA A 145 10.39 3.57 -6.27
N ILE A 146 9.84 4.64 -5.68
CA ILE A 146 10.11 6.03 -6.09
C ILE A 146 11.55 6.43 -5.75
N VAL A 147 12.07 6.01 -4.58
CA VAL A 147 13.47 6.24 -4.19
C VAL A 147 14.44 5.53 -5.15
N ARG A 148 14.17 4.27 -5.51
CA ARG A 148 14.93 3.54 -6.53
C ARG A 148 14.91 4.26 -7.88
N ALA A 149 13.73 4.69 -8.32
CA ALA A 149 13.57 5.42 -9.57
C ALA A 149 14.31 6.78 -9.59
N PHE A 150 14.39 7.48 -8.44
CA PHE A 150 15.26 8.65 -8.30
C PHE A 150 16.74 8.30 -8.49
N GLY A 151 17.23 7.22 -7.89
CA GLY A 151 18.60 6.75 -8.10
C GLY A 151 18.89 6.47 -9.58
N ILE A 152 17.98 5.80 -10.28
CA ILE A 152 18.09 5.53 -11.72
C ILE A 152 18.12 6.85 -12.52
N LEU A 153 17.14 7.74 -12.32
CA LEU A 153 17.05 9.00 -13.07
C LEU A 153 18.26 9.92 -12.85
N LYS A 154 18.75 10.05 -11.61
CA LYS A 154 19.90 10.92 -11.30
C LYS A 154 21.22 10.32 -11.79
N GLY A 155 21.36 8.99 -11.78
CA GLY A 155 22.47 8.30 -12.44
C GLY A 155 22.48 8.55 -13.95
N ALA A 156 21.34 8.37 -14.61
CA ALA A 156 21.18 8.64 -16.04
C ALA A 156 21.45 10.11 -16.39
N ALA A 157 20.93 11.04 -15.60
CA ALA A 157 21.19 12.48 -15.76
C ALA A 157 22.68 12.81 -15.64
N ALA A 158 23.42 12.19 -14.73
CA ALA A 158 24.87 12.35 -14.65
C ALA A 158 25.59 11.78 -15.90
N THR A 159 25.21 10.60 -16.41
CA THR A 159 25.78 10.07 -17.66
C THR A 159 25.59 11.04 -18.83
N VAL A 160 24.38 11.57 -18.98
CA VAL A 160 24.02 12.43 -20.10
C VAL A 160 24.67 13.81 -19.97
N ASN A 161 24.64 14.43 -18.78
CA ASN A 161 25.22 15.76 -18.55
C ASN A 161 26.76 15.79 -18.64
N MET A 162 27.46 14.66 -18.39
CA MET A 162 28.91 14.58 -18.64
C MET A 162 29.28 14.81 -20.12
N ARG A 163 28.35 14.57 -21.06
CA ARG A 163 28.54 14.87 -22.49
C ARG A 163 28.43 16.37 -22.81
N TYR A 164 27.96 17.19 -21.86
CA TYR A 164 27.59 18.60 -22.06
C TYR A 164 28.14 19.55 -20.96
N GLY A 165 29.19 19.15 -20.25
CA GLY A 165 29.97 20.05 -19.39
C GLY A 165 29.92 19.76 -17.88
N LEU A 166 29.18 18.74 -17.43
CA LEU A 166 29.38 18.22 -16.07
C LEU A 166 30.78 17.59 -15.97
N ASP A 167 31.58 18.01 -15.00
CA ASP A 167 32.92 17.45 -14.79
C ASP A 167 32.86 15.92 -14.64
N PRO A 168 33.70 15.14 -15.37
CA PRO A 168 33.64 13.67 -15.31
C PRO A 168 33.97 13.05 -13.95
N THR A 169 34.69 13.75 -13.07
CA THR A 169 34.99 13.27 -11.71
C THR A 169 33.77 13.43 -10.82
N ILE A 170 33.13 14.60 -10.87
CA ILE A 170 31.84 14.86 -10.21
C ILE A 170 30.75 13.92 -10.75
N GLY A 171 30.65 13.76 -12.07
CA GLY A 171 29.66 12.91 -12.71
C GLY A 171 29.76 11.44 -12.28
N LYS A 172 30.98 10.88 -12.20
CA LYS A 172 31.21 9.52 -11.70
C LYS A 172 30.86 9.36 -10.22
N ALA A 173 31.18 10.35 -9.37
CA ALA A 173 30.79 10.33 -7.96
C ALA A 173 29.26 10.39 -7.78
N ILE A 174 28.57 11.19 -8.60
CA ILE A 174 27.10 11.23 -8.65
C ILE A 174 26.54 9.87 -9.12
N GLN A 175 27.08 9.26 -10.18
CA GLN A 175 26.66 7.93 -10.64
C GLN A 175 26.80 6.86 -9.55
N GLN A 176 27.91 6.85 -8.81
CA GLN A 176 28.12 5.91 -7.70
C GLN A 176 27.09 6.13 -6.57
N ALA A 177 26.91 7.37 -6.10
CA ALA A 177 25.93 7.69 -5.06
C ALA A 177 24.49 7.38 -5.52
N ALA A 178 24.16 7.67 -6.78
CA ALA A 178 22.86 7.39 -7.37
C ALA A 178 22.59 5.88 -7.51
N ALA A 179 23.62 5.07 -7.78
CA ALA A 179 23.52 3.60 -7.76
C ALA A 179 23.30 3.03 -6.34
N GLU A 180 23.86 3.66 -5.30
CA GLU A 180 23.56 3.31 -3.90
C GLU A 180 22.12 3.66 -3.51
N VAL A 181 21.57 4.76 -4.03
CA VAL A 181 20.13 5.09 -3.93
C VAL A 181 19.26 4.10 -4.71
N ALA A 182 19.63 3.77 -5.96
CA ALA A 182 18.88 2.85 -6.82
C ALA A 182 18.82 1.42 -6.25
N SER A 183 19.87 1.00 -5.54
CA SER A 183 19.93 -0.28 -4.80
C SER A 183 19.34 -0.21 -3.38
N LEU A 184 18.67 0.89 -3.03
CA LEU A 184 18.01 1.15 -1.74
C LEU A 184 18.93 1.09 -0.50
N LYS A 185 20.26 1.07 -0.68
CA LYS A 185 21.24 1.08 0.43
C LYS A 185 21.13 2.34 1.29
N LEU A 186 20.64 3.42 0.71
CA LEU A 186 20.50 4.73 1.35
C LEU A 186 19.05 5.07 1.73
N ILE A 187 18.14 4.08 1.82
CA ILE A 187 16.70 4.31 2.07
C ILE A 187 16.42 5.08 3.39
N ASP A 188 17.24 4.88 4.43
CA ASP A 188 17.12 5.60 5.72
C ASP A 188 17.45 7.10 5.63
N HIS A 189 17.87 7.58 4.45
CA HIS A 189 18.09 8.99 4.14
C HIS A 189 16.93 9.62 3.33
N PHE A 190 15.83 8.89 3.14
CA PHE A 190 14.59 9.36 2.49
C PHE A 190 13.42 9.37 3.48
N PRO A 191 13.39 10.31 4.44
CA PRO A 191 12.43 10.29 5.54
C PRO A 191 11.08 10.94 5.21
N LEU A 192 10.94 11.54 4.02
CA LEU A 192 9.79 12.35 3.61
C LEU A 192 8.52 11.53 3.33
N VAL A 193 7.38 12.19 3.45
CA VAL A 193 6.03 11.62 3.27
C VAL A 193 5.45 11.87 1.89
N VAL A 194 4.49 11.03 1.51
CA VAL A 194 3.62 11.25 0.34
C VAL A 194 2.86 12.57 0.46
N TRP A 195 2.44 12.94 1.67
CA TRP A 195 1.69 14.16 2.00
C TRP A 195 2.58 15.41 2.07
N GLN A 196 3.25 15.73 0.96
CA GLN A 196 4.16 16.86 0.81
C GLN A 196 3.67 17.81 -0.30
N THR A 197 4.53 18.66 -0.85
CA THR A 197 4.19 19.47 -2.04
C THR A 197 3.74 18.59 -3.22
N GLY A 198 2.63 18.95 -3.86
CA GLY A 198 2.00 18.16 -4.92
C GLY A 198 2.85 17.96 -6.19
N SER A 199 3.88 18.79 -6.39
CA SER A 199 4.87 18.62 -7.47
C SER A 199 5.98 17.61 -7.16
N GLY A 200 6.01 17.05 -5.95
CA GLY A 200 7.08 16.17 -5.50
C GLY A 200 8.46 16.82 -5.34
N THR A 201 8.53 18.16 -5.37
CA THR A 201 9.79 18.93 -5.28
C THR A 201 10.63 18.57 -4.06
N GLN A 202 10.02 18.28 -2.92
CA GLN A 202 10.75 17.94 -1.71
C GLN A 202 11.42 16.57 -1.80
N SER A 203 10.80 15.56 -2.40
CA SER A 203 11.48 14.29 -2.71
C SER A 203 12.57 14.43 -3.77
N ASN A 204 12.34 15.26 -4.81
CA ASN A 204 13.39 15.55 -5.80
C ASN A 204 14.62 16.20 -5.13
N MET A 205 14.39 17.18 -4.26
CA MET A 205 15.46 17.81 -3.49
C MET A 205 16.08 16.89 -2.45
N ASN A 206 15.33 15.98 -1.83
CA ASN A 206 15.86 14.96 -0.94
C ASN A 206 16.81 14.01 -1.69
N ALA A 207 16.42 13.53 -2.88
CA ALA A 207 17.32 12.77 -3.74
C ALA A 207 18.57 13.57 -4.13
N ASN A 208 18.41 14.83 -4.54
CA ASN A 208 19.52 15.71 -4.89
C ASN A 208 20.48 15.92 -3.72
N GLU A 209 19.97 16.19 -2.51
CA GLU A 209 20.77 16.41 -1.30
C GLU A 209 21.50 15.13 -0.84
N VAL A 210 20.82 13.97 -0.82
CA VAL A 210 21.44 12.68 -0.47
C VAL A 210 22.57 12.34 -1.43
N ILE A 211 22.31 12.39 -2.73
CA ILE A 211 23.29 12.07 -3.77
C ILE A 211 24.44 13.09 -3.76
N SER A 212 24.14 14.38 -3.54
CA SER A 212 25.14 15.43 -3.38
C SER A 212 26.09 15.16 -2.21
N ASN A 213 25.56 14.96 -1.01
CA ASN A 213 26.38 14.76 0.19
C ASN A 213 27.16 13.43 0.14
N ARG A 214 26.57 12.36 -0.40
CA ARG A 214 27.27 11.09 -0.61
C ARG A 214 28.38 11.22 -1.67
N ALA A 215 28.14 11.94 -2.76
CA ALA A 215 29.17 12.20 -3.78
C ALA A 215 30.29 13.12 -3.26
N ILE A 216 29.99 14.07 -2.37
CA ILE A 216 31.00 14.87 -1.65
C ILE A 216 31.90 13.97 -0.80
N GLU A 217 31.31 13.05 -0.03
CA GLU A 217 32.06 12.11 0.82
C GLU A 217 32.93 11.14 0.00
N ILE A 218 32.41 10.61 -1.12
CA ILE A 218 33.17 9.79 -2.08
C ILE A 218 34.41 10.54 -2.60
N LEU A 219 34.32 11.87 -2.75
CA LEU A 219 35.40 12.75 -3.17
C LEU A 219 36.25 13.31 -2.00
N GLY A 220 36.06 12.82 -0.78
CA GLY A 220 36.82 13.22 0.42
C GLY A 220 36.49 14.63 0.95
N GLY A 221 35.38 15.23 0.52
CA GLY A 221 34.91 16.52 1.00
C GLY A 221 34.02 16.43 2.25
N THR A 222 33.57 17.59 2.74
CA THR A 222 32.74 17.71 3.95
C THR A 222 31.25 17.86 3.60
N MET A 223 30.39 16.98 4.11
CA MET A 223 28.94 17.07 3.93
C MET A 223 28.37 18.44 4.34
N GLY A 224 27.37 18.90 3.60
CA GLY A 224 26.66 20.18 3.79
C GLY A 224 27.36 21.42 3.26
N THR A 225 28.66 21.33 2.90
CA THR A 225 29.37 22.42 2.20
C THR A 225 28.89 22.64 0.77
N LYS A 226 28.17 21.65 0.20
CA LYS A 226 27.73 21.59 -1.20
C LYS A 226 28.89 21.74 -2.21
N LYS A 227 30.10 21.34 -1.79
CA LYS A 227 31.35 21.35 -2.57
C LYS A 227 32.08 20.02 -2.39
N PRO A 228 32.61 19.40 -3.46
CA PRO A 228 32.58 19.87 -4.85
C PRO A 228 31.21 19.65 -5.56
N VAL A 229 30.27 18.92 -4.95
CA VAL A 229 28.99 18.59 -5.61
C VAL A 229 27.85 19.47 -5.07
N HIS A 230 27.25 20.31 -5.93
CA HIS A 230 26.06 21.10 -5.56
C HIS A 230 24.77 20.33 -5.90
N PRO A 231 23.77 20.26 -5.00
CA PRO A 231 22.55 19.48 -5.24
C PRO A 231 21.71 20.04 -6.40
N ASN A 232 21.71 21.35 -6.63
CA ASN A 232 21.00 21.95 -7.76
C ASN A 232 21.85 21.94 -9.03
N ASP A 233 23.10 22.42 -8.95
CA ASP A 233 23.87 22.80 -10.14
C ASP A 233 24.53 21.58 -10.80
N HIS A 234 24.77 20.51 -10.03
CA HIS A 234 25.36 19.27 -10.52
C HIS A 234 24.35 18.12 -10.52
N VAL A 235 23.70 17.82 -9.39
CA VAL A 235 22.78 16.66 -9.30
C VAL A 235 21.43 16.91 -9.98
N ASN A 236 20.94 18.16 -9.97
CA ASN A 236 19.73 18.57 -10.68
C ASN A 236 20.02 19.34 -11.99
N MET A 237 21.24 19.19 -12.54
CA MET A 237 21.62 19.83 -13.80
C MET A 237 20.67 19.45 -14.93
N SER A 238 20.24 20.44 -15.72
CA SER A 238 19.33 20.28 -16.87
C SER A 238 17.94 19.72 -16.53
N ALA A 239 17.52 19.78 -15.26
CA ALA A 239 16.27 19.20 -14.76
C ALA A 239 15.43 20.20 -13.94
N SER A 240 14.14 19.88 -13.77
CA SER A 240 13.23 20.49 -12.80
C SER A 240 12.65 19.40 -11.89
N SER A 241 12.07 19.77 -10.75
CA SER A 241 11.20 18.84 -10.01
C SER A 241 9.98 18.44 -10.84
N ASN A 242 9.46 19.37 -11.65
CA ASN A 242 8.24 19.18 -12.40
C ASN A 242 8.38 18.10 -13.49
N ASP A 243 9.54 17.95 -14.13
CA ASP A 243 9.80 16.85 -15.06
C ASP A 243 10.51 15.65 -14.43
N SER A 244 11.27 15.83 -13.34
CA SER A 244 11.87 14.71 -12.61
C SER A 244 10.83 13.84 -11.89
N PHE A 245 9.85 14.44 -11.20
CA PHE A 245 8.92 13.66 -10.37
C PHE A 245 7.97 12.76 -11.19
N PRO A 246 7.32 13.23 -12.27
CA PRO A 246 6.53 12.36 -13.15
C PRO A 246 7.40 11.31 -13.84
N THR A 247 8.65 11.63 -14.18
CA THR A 247 9.60 10.66 -14.73
C THR A 247 9.88 9.51 -13.76
N VAL A 248 10.12 9.79 -12.47
CA VAL A 248 10.31 8.70 -11.49
C VAL A 248 9.03 7.94 -11.15
N MET A 249 7.85 8.58 -11.20
CA MET A 249 6.56 7.87 -11.10
C MET A 249 6.41 6.83 -12.23
N HIS A 250 6.72 7.22 -13.47
CA HIS A 250 6.64 6.35 -14.63
C HIS A 250 7.68 5.21 -14.58
N ILE A 251 8.94 5.52 -14.23
CA ILE A 251 9.99 4.50 -14.04
C ILE A 251 9.58 3.50 -12.96
N ALA A 252 9.16 3.98 -11.78
CA ALA A 252 8.74 3.12 -10.68
C ALA A 252 7.54 2.24 -11.06
N ALA A 253 6.53 2.80 -11.75
CA ALA A 253 5.35 2.05 -12.19
C ALA A 253 5.71 0.93 -13.17
N VAL A 254 6.51 1.22 -14.21
CA VAL A 254 6.94 0.19 -15.18
C VAL A 254 7.71 -0.94 -14.50
N LEU A 255 8.67 -0.61 -13.62
CA LEU A 255 9.49 -1.61 -12.94
C LEU A 255 8.67 -2.47 -11.96
N GLU A 256 7.79 -1.89 -11.14
CA GLU A 256 6.91 -2.68 -10.25
C GLU A 256 5.93 -3.57 -11.04
N LEU A 257 5.43 -3.12 -12.19
CA LEU A 257 4.55 -3.91 -13.04
C LEU A 257 5.30 -5.10 -13.69
N GLU A 258 6.50 -4.88 -14.22
CA GLU A 258 7.29 -5.89 -14.94
C GLU A 258 8.06 -6.85 -14.01
N GLU A 259 8.66 -6.35 -12.92
CA GLU A 259 9.49 -7.15 -12.01
C GLU A 259 8.69 -7.88 -10.93
N SER A 260 7.50 -7.38 -10.55
CA SER A 260 6.72 -7.90 -9.42
C SER A 260 5.31 -8.37 -9.80
N LEU A 261 4.48 -7.48 -10.39
CA LEU A 261 3.06 -7.81 -10.60
C LEU A 261 2.86 -8.86 -11.71
N LEU A 262 3.42 -8.65 -12.90
CA LEU A 262 3.25 -9.57 -14.04
C LEU A 262 3.80 -10.99 -13.74
N PRO A 263 4.97 -11.18 -13.11
CA PRO A 263 5.42 -12.49 -12.64
C PRO A 263 4.48 -13.12 -11.62
N SER A 264 3.97 -12.34 -10.65
CA SER A 264 3.04 -12.83 -9.62
C SER A 264 1.71 -13.30 -10.22
N LEU A 265 1.13 -12.53 -11.16
CA LEU A 265 -0.08 -12.90 -11.89
C LEU A 265 0.14 -14.15 -12.75
N THR A 266 1.28 -14.24 -13.44
CA THR A 266 1.66 -15.40 -14.26
C THR A 266 1.81 -16.67 -13.40
N SER A 267 2.40 -16.54 -12.21
CA SER A 267 2.53 -17.63 -11.24
C SER A 267 1.16 -18.14 -10.76
N LEU A 268 0.27 -17.22 -10.35
CA LEU A 268 -1.11 -17.55 -9.94
C LEU A 268 -1.90 -18.20 -11.09
N ARG A 269 -1.83 -17.62 -12.29
CA ARG A 269 -2.46 -18.14 -13.52
C ARG A 269 -2.01 -19.57 -13.79
N ASN A 270 -0.71 -19.84 -13.74
CA ASN A 270 -0.16 -21.17 -13.98
C ASN A 270 -0.50 -22.16 -12.85
N ALA A 271 -0.67 -21.70 -11.62
CA ALA A 271 -1.18 -22.53 -10.53
C ALA A 271 -2.65 -22.94 -10.74
N LEU A 272 -3.50 -22.03 -11.21
CA LEU A 272 -4.88 -22.35 -11.57
C LEU A 272 -4.96 -23.24 -12.83
N GLN A 273 -4.11 -23.03 -13.83
CA GLN A 273 -4.02 -23.89 -15.02
C GLN A 273 -3.73 -25.36 -14.65
N ARG A 274 -2.77 -25.61 -13.74
CA ARG A 274 -2.54 -26.97 -13.21
C ARG A 274 -3.76 -27.55 -12.49
N LYS A 275 -4.65 -26.70 -11.94
CA LYS A 275 -5.93 -27.14 -11.37
C LYS A 275 -6.99 -27.42 -12.42
N VAL A 276 -7.03 -26.69 -13.54
CA VAL A 276 -7.86 -27.04 -14.71
C VAL A 276 -7.56 -28.47 -15.17
N GLU A 277 -6.28 -28.79 -15.34
CA GLU A 277 -5.82 -30.13 -15.75
C GLU A 277 -6.17 -31.22 -14.72
N GLN A 278 -5.93 -30.96 -13.43
CA GLN A 278 -6.25 -31.92 -12.35
C GLN A 278 -7.76 -32.14 -12.17
N PHE A 279 -8.59 -31.15 -12.51
CA PHE A 279 -10.04 -31.17 -12.27
C PHE A 279 -10.87 -31.38 -13.54
N GLU A 280 -10.23 -31.59 -14.69
CA GLU A 280 -10.86 -31.74 -16.01
C GLU A 280 -12.06 -32.69 -16.01
N LYS A 281 -11.93 -33.83 -15.31
CA LYS A 281 -12.90 -34.94 -15.31
C LYS A 281 -13.85 -34.95 -14.09
N ILE A 282 -13.70 -34.01 -13.16
CA ILE A 282 -14.56 -33.93 -11.97
C ILE A 282 -15.85 -33.20 -12.35
N ILE A 283 -16.93 -33.95 -12.56
CA ILE A 283 -18.27 -33.39 -12.83
C ILE A 283 -18.84 -32.82 -11.52
N LYS A 284 -19.38 -31.60 -11.60
CA LYS A 284 -20.11 -30.91 -10.51
C LYS A 284 -21.39 -30.28 -11.04
N ILE A 285 -22.25 -29.83 -10.13
CA ILE A 285 -23.42 -29.02 -10.49
C ILE A 285 -22.98 -27.57 -10.76
N GLY A 286 -23.46 -26.98 -11.86
CA GLY A 286 -23.34 -25.55 -12.08
C GLY A 286 -24.33 -24.79 -11.20
N ARG A 287 -24.04 -23.52 -10.89
CA ARG A 287 -25.00 -22.64 -10.22
C ARG A 287 -25.09 -21.29 -10.89
N THR A 288 -26.31 -20.82 -11.10
CA THR A 288 -26.60 -19.45 -11.56
C THR A 288 -27.59 -18.83 -10.60
N HIS A 289 -27.43 -17.55 -10.24
CA HIS A 289 -28.27 -16.90 -9.21
C HIS A 289 -28.29 -17.66 -7.86
N LEU A 290 -27.18 -18.36 -7.55
CA LEU A 290 -27.02 -19.29 -6.42
C LEU A 290 -27.97 -20.51 -6.40
N GLN A 291 -28.77 -20.71 -7.46
CA GLN A 291 -29.61 -21.89 -7.65
C GLN A 291 -28.86 -22.96 -8.45
N ASP A 292 -29.20 -24.23 -8.22
CA ASP A 292 -28.67 -25.36 -8.99
C ASP A 292 -29.09 -25.24 -10.48
N ALA A 293 -28.14 -25.55 -11.37
CA ALA A 293 -28.29 -25.43 -12.81
C ALA A 293 -27.83 -26.73 -13.51
N THR A 294 -27.41 -26.67 -14.77
CA THR A 294 -26.87 -27.83 -15.50
C THR A 294 -25.47 -28.22 -15.00
N PRO A 295 -25.04 -29.49 -15.14
CA PRO A 295 -23.69 -29.91 -14.81
C PRO A 295 -22.60 -29.26 -15.68
N LEU A 296 -21.40 -29.16 -15.12
CA LEU A 296 -20.14 -28.85 -15.81
C LEU A 296 -18.99 -29.60 -15.11
N THR A 297 -17.76 -29.54 -15.64
CA THR A 297 -16.59 -30.01 -14.88
C THR A 297 -15.94 -28.90 -14.06
N LEU A 298 -15.35 -29.25 -12.93
CA LEU A 298 -14.60 -28.32 -12.08
C LEU A 298 -13.39 -27.73 -12.83
N GLY A 299 -12.82 -28.46 -13.81
CA GLY A 299 -11.85 -27.93 -14.76
C GLY A 299 -12.42 -26.82 -15.66
N GLN A 300 -13.66 -26.96 -16.15
CA GLN A 300 -14.35 -25.90 -16.92
C GLN A 300 -14.65 -24.66 -16.08
N GLU A 301 -14.97 -24.82 -14.79
CA GLU A 301 -15.13 -23.69 -13.87
C GLU A 301 -13.80 -22.95 -13.66
N PHE A 302 -12.72 -23.69 -13.41
CA PHE A 302 -11.39 -23.11 -13.19
C PHE A 302 -10.77 -22.50 -14.45
N SER A 303 -11.11 -22.97 -15.65
CA SER A 303 -10.61 -22.39 -16.90
C SER A 303 -11.17 -20.98 -17.14
N GLY A 304 -12.36 -20.68 -16.60
CA GLY A 304 -12.88 -19.31 -16.52
C GLY A 304 -11.97 -18.39 -15.70
N TYR A 305 -11.44 -18.84 -14.56
CA TYR A 305 -10.49 -18.07 -13.76
C TYR A 305 -9.17 -17.83 -14.48
N VAL A 306 -8.64 -18.87 -15.16
CA VAL A 306 -7.43 -18.76 -15.98
C VAL A 306 -7.63 -17.73 -17.10
N ALA A 307 -8.75 -17.78 -17.82
CA ALA A 307 -9.07 -16.82 -18.87
C ALA A 307 -9.22 -15.38 -18.33
N GLN A 308 -9.80 -15.20 -17.13
CA GLN A 308 -9.86 -13.89 -16.47
C GLN A 308 -8.45 -13.34 -16.15
N LEU A 309 -7.53 -14.20 -15.69
CA LEU A 309 -6.14 -13.82 -15.41
C LEU A 309 -5.33 -13.56 -16.68
N ASP A 310 -5.49 -14.36 -17.74
CA ASP A 310 -4.83 -14.14 -19.04
C ASP A 310 -5.21 -12.77 -19.62
N ARG A 311 -6.50 -12.43 -19.60
CA ARG A 311 -6.97 -11.08 -19.99
C ARG A 311 -6.58 -10.00 -18.99
N GLY A 312 -6.31 -10.35 -17.73
CA GLY A 312 -5.77 -9.43 -16.73
C GLY A 312 -4.32 -9.04 -17.05
N ILE A 313 -3.49 -10.04 -17.34
CA ILE A 313 -2.09 -9.90 -17.78
C ILE A 313 -2.01 -9.07 -19.08
N GLU A 314 -2.82 -9.40 -20.08
CA GLU A 314 -2.91 -8.64 -21.34
C GLU A 314 -3.23 -7.15 -21.11
N ARG A 315 -4.19 -6.82 -20.24
CA ARG A 315 -4.51 -5.42 -19.91
C ARG A 315 -3.35 -4.70 -19.23
N VAL A 316 -2.63 -5.37 -18.32
CA VAL A 316 -1.44 -4.81 -17.66
C VAL A 316 -0.28 -4.65 -18.64
N GLN A 317 -0.15 -5.51 -19.65
CA GLN A 317 0.86 -5.36 -20.71
C GLN A 317 0.51 -4.19 -21.66
N ASN A 318 -0.77 -4.00 -21.98
CA ASN A 318 -1.22 -2.96 -22.92
C ASN A 318 -1.05 -1.52 -22.41
N ILE A 319 -0.97 -1.30 -21.09
CA ILE A 319 -0.70 0.03 -20.49
C ILE A 319 0.80 0.39 -20.45
N LEU A 320 1.71 -0.59 -20.52
CA LEU A 320 3.16 -0.34 -20.42
C LEU A 320 3.68 0.63 -21.49
N PRO A 321 3.29 0.54 -22.79
CA PRO A 321 3.73 1.50 -23.81
C PRO A 321 3.43 2.97 -23.47
N HIS A 322 2.34 3.25 -22.75
CA HIS A 322 1.98 4.62 -22.35
C HIS A 322 2.76 5.07 -21.11
N LEU A 323 2.94 4.20 -20.12
CA LEU A 323 3.79 4.46 -18.95
C LEU A 323 5.26 4.66 -19.30
N ARG A 324 5.76 4.07 -20.40
CA ARG A 324 7.14 4.22 -20.87
C ARG A 324 7.50 5.60 -21.41
N TYR A 325 6.54 6.51 -21.57
CA TYR A 325 6.79 7.90 -21.97
C TYR A 325 7.20 8.78 -20.79
N LEU A 326 8.43 9.33 -20.84
CA LEU A 326 9.04 10.11 -19.76
C LEU A 326 8.91 11.63 -19.97
N ALA A 327 8.72 12.34 -18.87
CA ALA A 327 8.59 13.79 -18.82
C ALA A 327 9.93 14.54 -18.92
N GLN A 328 11.05 13.91 -18.57
CA GLN A 328 12.37 14.54 -18.48
C GLN A 328 12.75 15.33 -19.75
N GLY A 329 13.29 16.53 -19.55
CA GLY A 329 13.57 17.50 -20.61
C GLY A 329 12.42 18.47 -20.88
N GLY A 330 11.25 18.29 -20.25
CA GLY A 330 10.19 19.31 -20.20
C GLY A 330 10.55 20.48 -19.28
N THR A 331 11.44 20.26 -18.30
CA THR A 331 11.88 21.21 -17.27
C THR A 331 10.70 21.82 -16.50
N ALA A 332 10.61 23.15 -16.38
CA ALA A 332 9.65 23.79 -15.48
C ALA A 332 8.18 23.67 -15.93
N VAL A 333 7.91 23.79 -17.24
CA VAL A 333 6.55 23.94 -17.79
C VAL A 333 6.35 23.24 -19.15
N GLY A 334 7.28 22.40 -19.58
CA GLY A 334 7.20 21.63 -20.83
C GLY A 334 7.98 22.22 -22.01
N THR A 335 8.55 23.41 -21.87
CA THR A 335 9.29 24.11 -22.95
C THR A 335 10.74 23.65 -23.14
N GLY A 336 11.32 22.93 -22.18
CA GLY A 336 12.75 22.58 -22.20
C GLY A 336 13.69 23.77 -21.98
N LEU A 337 13.24 24.82 -21.29
CA LEU A 337 14.10 25.94 -20.90
C LEU A 337 15.19 25.45 -19.93
N ASN A 338 16.44 25.90 -20.12
CA ASN A 338 17.61 25.50 -19.33
C ASN A 338 17.98 24.00 -19.43
N THR A 339 17.56 23.32 -20.51
CA THR A 339 18.18 22.07 -20.98
C THR A 339 18.62 22.21 -22.45
N PHE A 340 19.21 21.17 -23.03
CA PHE A 340 19.73 21.17 -24.39
C PHE A 340 18.96 20.20 -25.32
N LYS A 341 19.00 20.48 -26.63
CA LYS A 341 18.33 19.65 -27.64
C LYS A 341 18.86 18.22 -27.61
N GLY A 342 17.96 17.25 -27.43
CA GLY A 342 18.28 15.82 -27.37
C GLY A 342 18.56 15.28 -25.97
N PHE A 343 18.59 16.12 -24.92
CA PHE A 343 18.69 15.66 -23.52
C PHE A 343 17.58 14.67 -23.17
N ASP A 344 16.35 15.00 -23.54
CA ASP A 344 15.14 14.19 -23.31
C ASP A 344 15.25 12.77 -23.90
N LYS A 345 15.75 12.66 -25.13
CA LYS A 345 15.99 11.37 -25.81
C LYS A 345 17.14 10.60 -25.17
N ALA A 346 18.25 11.28 -24.87
CA ALA A 346 19.43 10.68 -24.26
C ALA A 346 19.14 10.16 -22.84
N ILE A 347 18.27 10.85 -22.07
CA ILE A 347 17.80 10.32 -20.77
C ILE A 347 16.96 9.06 -20.96
N ALA A 348 16.00 9.06 -21.88
CA ALA A 348 15.14 7.89 -22.09
C ALA A 348 15.95 6.66 -22.54
N GLU A 349 16.94 6.86 -23.42
CA GLU A 349 17.93 5.86 -23.83
C GLU A 349 18.78 5.37 -22.63
N GLU A 350 19.32 6.28 -21.82
CA GLU A 350 20.16 5.92 -20.68
C GLU A 350 19.37 5.20 -19.57
N VAL A 351 18.15 5.64 -19.28
CA VAL A 351 17.24 4.93 -18.35
C VAL A 351 16.89 3.54 -18.90
N THR A 352 16.70 3.39 -20.22
CA THR A 352 16.53 2.08 -20.87
C THR A 352 17.74 1.19 -20.63
N ASN A 353 18.95 1.71 -20.86
CA ASN A 353 20.20 0.97 -20.65
C ASN A 353 20.41 0.56 -19.18
N MET A 354 20.08 1.44 -18.22
CA MET A 354 20.21 1.18 -16.79
C MET A 354 19.19 0.18 -16.22
N THR A 355 18.01 0.06 -16.85
CA THR A 355 16.91 -0.78 -16.36
C THR A 355 16.72 -2.09 -17.13
N GLY A 356 17.16 -2.14 -18.39
CA GLY A 356 16.91 -3.28 -19.28
C GLY A 356 15.50 -3.33 -19.89
N THR A 357 14.66 -2.31 -19.64
CA THR A 357 13.32 -2.17 -20.24
C THR A 357 13.18 -0.83 -20.96
N GLU A 358 12.39 -0.80 -22.04
CA GLU A 358 12.35 0.33 -22.98
C GLU A 358 11.64 1.55 -22.40
N PHE A 359 12.28 2.73 -22.44
CA PHE A 359 11.67 4.02 -22.15
C PHE A 359 11.85 5.00 -23.33
N LYS A 360 10.92 5.95 -23.46
CA LYS A 360 10.86 6.91 -24.58
C LYS A 360 10.62 8.32 -24.04
N THR A 361 11.12 9.33 -24.74
CA THR A 361 10.73 10.73 -24.47
C THR A 361 9.24 10.91 -24.81
N ALA A 362 8.44 11.46 -23.88
CA ALA A 362 7.04 11.77 -24.15
C ALA A 362 6.90 12.75 -25.35
N PRO A 363 6.02 12.48 -26.33
CA PRO A 363 5.90 13.27 -27.56
C PRO A 363 5.34 14.67 -27.31
N ASN A 364 4.57 14.86 -26.24
CA ASN A 364 4.10 16.17 -25.79
C ASN A 364 4.49 16.36 -24.32
N LYS A 365 5.36 17.34 -24.05
CA LYS A 365 5.82 17.64 -22.70
C LYS A 365 4.82 18.43 -21.86
N PHE A 366 3.82 19.07 -22.47
CA PHE A 366 2.79 19.78 -21.72
C PHE A 366 1.73 18.83 -21.16
N GLU A 367 1.40 17.76 -21.88
CA GLU A 367 0.45 16.72 -21.45
C GLU A 367 0.98 15.97 -20.21
N VAL A 368 2.12 15.28 -20.32
CA VAL A 368 2.72 14.48 -19.24
C VAL A 368 3.13 15.28 -17.98
N LEU A 369 3.16 16.63 -18.07
CA LEU A 369 3.41 17.54 -16.94
C LEU A 369 2.13 18.11 -16.32
N ALA A 370 1.06 18.29 -17.11
CA ALA A 370 -0.20 18.86 -16.66
C ALA A 370 -1.24 17.80 -16.27
N ALA A 371 -1.07 16.58 -16.75
CA ALA A 371 -1.93 15.43 -16.52
C ALA A 371 -1.10 14.16 -16.25
N HIS A 372 -1.76 13.12 -15.73
CA HIS A 372 -1.17 11.81 -15.44
C HIS A 372 -2.02 10.71 -16.06
N ASP A 373 -2.48 10.92 -17.30
CA ASP A 373 -3.50 10.08 -17.94
C ASP A 373 -3.05 8.63 -18.12
N ALA A 374 -1.77 8.39 -18.43
CA ALA A 374 -1.19 7.04 -18.45
C ALA A 374 -1.22 6.32 -17.08
N VAL A 375 -1.08 7.06 -15.98
CA VAL A 375 -1.18 6.52 -14.61
C VAL A 375 -2.65 6.26 -14.23
N VAL A 376 -3.57 7.10 -14.69
CA VAL A 376 -5.02 6.89 -14.52
C VAL A 376 -5.50 5.67 -15.31
N GLU A 377 -5.04 5.51 -16.56
CA GLU A 377 -5.29 4.33 -17.39
C GLU A 377 -4.76 3.06 -16.72
N ALA A 378 -3.51 3.10 -16.21
CA ALA A 378 -2.93 2.01 -15.45
C ALA A 378 -3.79 1.62 -14.23
N SER A 379 -4.24 2.61 -13.46
CA SER A 379 -5.17 2.39 -12.34
C SER A 379 -6.51 1.76 -12.78
N GLY A 380 -7.02 2.12 -13.96
CA GLY A 380 -8.24 1.53 -14.53
C GLY A 380 -8.08 0.06 -14.93
N ALA A 381 -6.93 -0.29 -15.53
CA ALA A 381 -6.57 -1.67 -15.83
C ALA A 381 -6.44 -2.52 -14.55
N LEU A 382 -5.75 -1.99 -13.53
CA LEU A 382 -5.61 -2.65 -12.22
C LEU A 382 -6.95 -2.81 -11.49
N ASN A 383 -7.86 -1.85 -11.60
CA ASN A 383 -9.23 -1.98 -11.06
C ASN A 383 -10.01 -3.13 -11.73
N THR A 384 -9.89 -3.28 -13.05
CA THR A 384 -10.52 -4.38 -13.81
C THR A 384 -9.96 -5.75 -13.40
N LEU A 385 -8.65 -5.83 -13.18
CA LEU A 385 -7.98 -7.00 -12.63
C LEU A 385 -8.46 -7.31 -11.20
N SER A 386 -8.58 -6.31 -10.34
CA SER A 386 -9.08 -6.43 -8.96
C SER A 386 -10.48 -7.05 -8.91
N CYS A 387 -11.42 -6.57 -9.73
CA CYS A 387 -12.75 -7.16 -9.85
C CYS A 387 -12.72 -8.65 -10.25
N SER A 388 -11.78 -9.03 -11.11
CA SER A 388 -11.60 -10.42 -11.54
C SER A 388 -11.05 -11.30 -10.41
N LEU A 389 -10.01 -10.83 -9.72
CA LEU A 389 -9.43 -11.50 -8.55
C LEU A 389 -10.45 -11.65 -7.41
N PHE A 390 -11.28 -10.62 -7.18
CA PHE A 390 -12.37 -10.67 -6.20
C PHE A 390 -13.35 -11.79 -6.53
N LYS A 391 -13.80 -11.92 -7.79
CA LYS A 391 -14.68 -13.03 -8.22
C LYS A 391 -14.05 -14.39 -7.95
N ILE A 392 -12.79 -14.58 -8.35
CA ILE A 392 -12.04 -15.85 -8.15
C ILE A 392 -11.95 -16.19 -6.65
N ALA A 393 -11.56 -15.23 -5.81
CA ALA A 393 -11.43 -15.44 -4.37
C ALA A 393 -12.78 -15.73 -3.68
N GLN A 394 -13.85 -15.08 -4.13
CA GLN A 394 -15.20 -15.28 -3.61
C GLN A 394 -15.74 -16.67 -3.95
N ASP A 395 -15.57 -17.13 -5.20
CA ASP A 395 -15.97 -18.49 -5.59
C ASP A 395 -15.19 -19.55 -4.81
N ILE A 396 -13.85 -19.44 -4.72
CA ILE A 396 -13.02 -20.38 -3.95
C ILE A 396 -13.48 -20.44 -2.49
N ARG A 397 -13.80 -19.29 -1.88
CA ARG A 397 -14.33 -19.20 -0.51
C ARG A 397 -15.73 -19.79 -0.37
N PHE A 398 -16.59 -19.66 -1.39
CA PHE A 398 -17.97 -20.13 -1.35
C PHE A 398 -18.06 -21.65 -1.58
N LEU A 399 -17.31 -22.17 -2.54
CA LEU A 399 -17.15 -23.61 -2.79
C LEU A 399 -16.43 -24.31 -1.62
N GLY A 400 -15.49 -23.63 -0.97
CA GLY A 400 -14.84 -24.07 0.26
C GLY A 400 -15.63 -23.86 1.56
N SER A 401 -16.88 -23.39 1.49
CA SER A 401 -17.71 -23.18 2.68
C SER A 401 -18.17 -24.51 3.29
N GLY A 402 -18.04 -24.68 4.61
CA GLY A 402 -18.32 -25.96 5.26
C GLY A 402 -17.74 -26.06 6.68
N PRO A 403 -17.39 -27.27 7.17
CA PRO A 403 -17.40 -28.55 6.47
C PRO A 403 -18.76 -29.27 6.45
N ARG A 404 -19.80 -28.75 7.13
CA ARG A 404 -21.13 -29.43 7.26
C ARG A 404 -22.34 -28.58 6.86
N CYS A 405 -22.19 -27.26 6.77
CA CYS A 405 -23.31 -26.31 6.62
C CYS A 405 -23.02 -25.28 5.52
N GLY A 406 -22.37 -25.72 4.44
CA GLY A 406 -22.01 -24.93 3.26
C GLY A 406 -21.98 -25.83 2.02
N LEU A 407 -21.34 -25.40 0.94
CA LEU A 407 -21.27 -26.19 -0.29
C LEU A 407 -20.31 -27.39 -0.18
N GLY A 408 -19.17 -27.22 0.50
CA GLY A 408 -18.20 -28.29 0.76
C GLY A 408 -17.53 -28.91 -0.48
N GLU A 409 -17.61 -28.26 -1.64
CA GLU A 409 -17.09 -28.78 -2.92
C GLU A 409 -15.56 -28.68 -3.03
N LEU A 410 -14.94 -27.73 -2.32
CA LEU A 410 -13.48 -27.59 -2.25
C LEU A 410 -12.96 -27.78 -0.82
N MET A 411 -11.84 -28.50 -0.69
CA MET A 411 -11.03 -28.50 0.53
C MET A 411 -9.80 -27.63 0.31
N LEU A 412 -9.71 -26.54 1.07
CA LEU A 412 -8.58 -25.61 1.04
C LEU A 412 -7.50 -26.01 2.05
N PRO A 413 -6.20 -25.74 1.79
CA PRO A 413 -5.13 -26.02 2.75
C PRO A 413 -5.32 -25.32 4.10
N GLU A 414 -5.10 -26.05 5.19
CA GLU A 414 -5.16 -25.53 6.56
C GLU A 414 -3.78 -24.97 6.95
N ASN A 415 -3.61 -23.64 6.89
CA ASN A 415 -2.34 -22.98 7.21
C ASN A 415 -2.24 -22.50 8.67
N GLU A 416 -3.37 -22.19 9.30
CA GLU A 416 -3.47 -21.49 10.60
C GLU A 416 -4.66 -22.03 11.41
N PRO A 417 -4.61 -22.02 12.76
CA PRO A 417 -5.79 -22.31 13.59
C PRO A 417 -6.90 -21.26 13.38
N GLY A 418 -7.94 -21.62 12.61
CA GLY A 418 -9.00 -20.69 12.17
C GLY A 418 -9.94 -20.12 13.25
N SER A 419 -9.67 -20.36 14.54
CA SER A 419 -10.41 -19.75 15.67
C SER A 419 -9.71 -20.00 17.01
N SER A 420 -9.71 -18.99 17.88
CA SER A 420 -9.27 -19.09 19.29
C SER A 420 -10.20 -19.91 20.19
N ILE A 421 -11.49 -20.01 19.84
CA ILE A 421 -12.52 -20.72 20.63
C ILE A 421 -13.03 -22.00 19.96
N MET A 422 -12.80 -22.18 18.64
CA MET A 422 -13.23 -23.36 17.89
C MET A 422 -12.07 -24.27 17.44
N PRO A 423 -11.55 -25.18 18.30
CA PRO A 423 -10.59 -26.22 17.89
C PRO A 423 -11.14 -27.12 16.77
N GLY A 424 -10.51 -27.07 15.59
CA GLY A 424 -10.96 -27.83 14.43
C GLY A 424 -12.13 -27.17 13.69
N LYS A 425 -12.26 -25.84 13.69
CA LYS A 425 -13.24 -25.15 12.82
C LYS A 425 -13.13 -25.54 11.33
N LEU A 426 -11.92 -25.90 10.87
CA LEU A 426 -11.64 -26.37 9.50
C LEU A 426 -11.89 -27.88 9.31
N ARG A 427 -11.95 -28.66 10.41
CA ARG A 427 -12.28 -30.10 10.43
C ARG A 427 -12.86 -30.46 11.80
N SER A 428 -14.19 -30.62 11.89
CA SER A 428 -14.95 -30.52 13.16
C SER A 428 -14.63 -31.59 14.21
N LEU A 429 -13.57 -31.34 14.98
CA LEU A 429 -13.17 -32.00 16.22
C LEU A 429 -13.70 -31.25 17.47
N MET A 430 -14.60 -30.29 17.24
CA MET A 430 -15.17 -29.37 18.22
C MET A 430 -15.88 -30.03 19.40
N LEU A 431 -16.44 -31.22 19.21
CA LEU A 431 -17.18 -31.94 20.25
C LEU A 431 -16.30 -32.24 21.48
N VAL A 432 -14.96 -32.23 21.34
CA VAL A 432 -14.03 -32.38 22.47
C VAL A 432 -14.22 -31.29 23.54
N THR A 433 -14.75 -30.12 23.17
CA THR A 433 -14.90 -28.96 24.08
C THR A 433 -15.84 -29.26 25.25
N CYS A 434 -16.82 -30.17 25.06
CA CYS A 434 -17.70 -30.61 26.16
C CYS A 434 -16.96 -31.41 27.25
N LEU A 435 -15.75 -31.90 26.94
CA LEU A 435 -14.90 -32.63 27.87
C LEU A 435 -14.02 -31.70 28.72
N ASN A 436 -13.92 -30.41 28.39
CA ASN A 436 -13.12 -29.45 29.18
C ASN A 436 -13.47 -29.46 30.69
N PRO A 437 -14.75 -29.57 31.13
CA PRO A 437 -15.10 -29.69 32.55
C PRO A 437 -14.86 -31.07 33.17
N VAL A 438 -14.51 -32.09 32.35
CA VAL A 438 -14.33 -33.49 32.76
C VAL A 438 -12.85 -33.86 32.84
N ILE A 439 -12.08 -33.59 31.78
CA ILE A 439 -10.66 -33.96 31.65
C ILE A 439 -9.71 -32.77 31.66
N GLY A 440 -10.23 -31.54 31.78
CA GLY A 440 -9.46 -30.31 31.68
C GLY A 440 -9.14 -29.91 30.23
N TYR A 441 -8.84 -28.63 30.03
CA TYR A 441 -8.59 -28.05 28.72
C TYR A 441 -7.38 -28.68 28.00
N ASP A 442 -6.27 -28.91 28.72
CA ASP A 442 -5.04 -29.41 28.11
C ASP A 442 -5.18 -30.84 27.57
N MET A 443 -5.88 -31.71 28.31
CA MET A 443 -6.16 -33.08 27.86
C MET A 443 -7.16 -33.09 26.69
N ALA A 444 -8.22 -32.27 26.74
CA ALA A 444 -9.13 -32.11 25.61
C ALA A 444 -8.41 -31.58 24.34
N SER A 445 -7.47 -30.64 24.51
CA SER A 445 -6.60 -30.15 23.44
C SER A 445 -5.70 -31.27 22.87
N ALA A 446 -5.12 -32.10 23.74
CA ALA A 446 -4.32 -33.25 23.34
C ALA A 446 -5.13 -34.29 22.54
N VAL A 447 -6.35 -34.60 22.99
CA VAL A 447 -7.29 -35.50 22.28
C VAL A 447 -7.62 -34.99 20.88
N ALA A 448 -7.96 -33.70 20.71
CA ALA A 448 -8.20 -33.16 19.37
C ALA A 448 -6.93 -33.17 18.49
N LYS A 449 -5.75 -32.84 19.04
CA LYS A 449 -4.49 -32.84 18.29
C LYS A 449 -4.10 -34.24 17.83
N ASN A 450 -4.26 -35.26 18.69
CA ASN A 450 -3.97 -36.65 18.33
C ASN A 450 -4.98 -37.19 17.31
N ALA A 451 -6.28 -36.91 17.49
CA ALA A 451 -7.33 -37.23 16.52
C ALA A 451 -7.02 -36.66 15.13
N HIS A 452 -6.67 -35.37 15.06
CA HIS A 452 -6.29 -34.71 13.80
C HIS A 452 -5.03 -35.33 13.18
N LYS A 453 -3.96 -35.51 13.97
CA LYS A 453 -2.66 -36.01 13.50
C LYS A 453 -2.73 -37.43 12.94
N LYS A 454 -3.60 -38.28 13.49
CA LYS A 454 -3.72 -39.71 13.13
C LYS A 454 -4.96 -40.05 12.30
N GLY A 455 -5.83 -39.07 12.01
CA GLY A 455 -7.09 -39.32 11.30
C GLY A 455 -8.12 -40.13 12.10
N LEU A 456 -8.02 -40.12 13.43
CA LEU A 456 -8.91 -40.87 14.33
C LEU A 456 -10.17 -40.07 14.68
N THR A 457 -11.23 -40.77 15.10
CA THR A 457 -12.34 -40.12 15.80
C THR A 457 -11.90 -39.59 17.17
N LEU A 458 -12.62 -38.61 17.71
CA LEU A 458 -12.39 -38.12 19.07
C LEU A 458 -12.49 -39.24 20.12
N LYS A 459 -13.43 -40.17 19.93
CA LYS A 459 -13.64 -41.34 20.81
C LYS A 459 -12.42 -42.26 20.83
N GLN A 460 -11.96 -42.69 19.65
CA GLN A 460 -10.72 -43.47 19.50
C GLN A 460 -9.51 -42.73 20.07
N SER A 461 -9.39 -41.42 19.83
CA SER A 461 -8.28 -40.63 20.35
C SER A 461 -8.32 -40.44 21.87
N ALA A 462 -9.51 -40.32 22.47
CA ALA A 462 -9.67 -40.24 23.93
C ALA A 462 -9.26 -41.56 24.60
N MET A 463 -9.65 -42.69 24.02
CA MET A 463 -9.24 -44.03 24.46
C MET A 463 -7.74 -44.26 24.26
N GLU A 464 -7.16 -43.89 23.11
CA GLU A 464 -5.72 -44.07 22.82
C GLU A 464 -4.85 -43.26 23.79
N LEU A 465 -5.24 -42.02 24.09
CA LEU A 465 -4.55 -41.18 25.08
C LEU A 465 -4.89 -41.55 26.54
N LYS A 466 -5.77 -42.53 26.77
CA LYS A 466 -6.31 -42.90 28.10
C LYS A 466 -6.92 -41.70 28.84
N ALA A 467 -7.47 -40.75 28.10
CA ALA A 467 -8.12 -39.56 28.63
C ALA A 467 -9.53 -39.85 29.16
N LEU A 468 -10.24 -40.79 28.54
CA LEU A 468 -11.55 -41.33 28.95
C LEU A 468 -11.68 -42.78 28.50
N THR A 469 -12.48 -43.55 29.23
CA THR A 469 -13.03 -44.84 28.76
C THR A 469 -14.09 -44.63 27.68
N GLU A 470 -14.50 -45.71 27.04
CA GLU A 470 -15.55 -45.67 26.01
C GLU A 470 -16.90 -45.18 26.57
N GLU A 471 -17.27 -45.69 27.75
CA GLU A 471 -18.53 -45.41 28.44
C GLU A 471 -18.59 -43.96 28.96
N GLU A 472 -17.49 -43.44 29.51
CA GLU A 472 -17.40 -42.03 29.91
C GLU A 472 -17.47 -41.09 28.70
N PHE A 473 -16.82 -41.45 27.58
CA PHE A 473 -16.92 -40.66 26.35
C PHE A 473 -18.36 -40.58 25.86
N ASP A 474 -19.07 -41.70 25.78
CA ASP A 474 -20.47 -41.72 25.35
C ASP A 474 -21.43 -41.06 26.36
N THR A 475 -21.07 -41.05 27.65
CA THR A 475 -21.82 -40.34 28.71
C THR A 475 -21.68 -38.81 28.58
N HIS A 476 -20.49 -38.31 28.28
CA HIS A 476 -20.20 -36.87 28.24
C HIS A 476 -20.42 -36.25 26.86
N VAL A 477 -20.11 -36.97 25.78
CA VAL A 477 -20.20 -36.48 24.40
C VAL A 477 -21.58 -36.77 23.80
N ARG A 478 -22.61 -36.15 24.37
CA ARG A 478 -24.02 -36.24 23.96
C ARG A 478 -24.47 -34.98 23.19
N PRO A 479 -24.42 -34.94 21.83
CA PRO A 479 -24.64 -33.72 21.05
C PRO A 479 -26.01 -33.06 21.29
N GLU A 480 -27.04 -33.85 21.58
CA GLU A 480 -28.39 -33.39 21.92
C GLU A 480 -28.45 -32.63 23.25
N LEU A 481 -27.44 -32.78 24.11
CA LEU A 481 -27.29 -32.06 25.38
C LEU A 481 -26.31 -30.86 25.28
N MET A 482 -25.77 -30.57 24.09
CA MET A 482 -24.81 -29.47 23.84
C MET A 482 -25.45 -28.25 23.17
N ILE A 483 -26.77 -28.24 22.98
CA ILE A 483 -27.51 -27.19 22.25
C ILE A 483 -27.90 -25.99 23.11
N SER A 484 -27.70 -26.05 24.43
CA SER A 484 -27.99 -24.97 25.37
C SER A 484 -27.13 -25.08 26.64
N PRO A 485 -26.95 -23.99 27.42
CA PRO A 485 -26.37 -24.08 28.75
C PRO A 485 -27.24 -24.96 29.66
N LYS A 486 -26.61 -25.79 30.50
CA LYS A 486 -27.30 -26.44 31.61
C LYS A 486 -27.72 -25.38 32.63
N GLU A 487 -28.89 -25.52 33.23
CA GLU A 487 -29.29 -24.68 34.36
C GLU A 487 -28.26 -24.78 35.48
N ARG A 488 -27.95 -23.63 36.08
CA ARG A 488 -26.95 -23.52 37.14
C ARG A 488 -27.57 -24.06 38.44
N LYS A 489 -27.19 -25.27 38.82
CA LYS A 489 -27.45 -25.84 40.16
C LYS A 489 -26.74 -25.03 41.24
#